data_AF-L1JHY7-F1
#
_entry.id   AF-L1JHY7-F1
#
_cell.length_a   1.000
_cell.length_b   1.000
_cell.length_c   1.000
_cell.angle_alpha   90.00
_cell.angle_beta   90.00
_cell.angle_gamma   90.00
#
_symmetry.space_group_name_H-M   'P 1'
#
loop_
_entity.id
_entity.type
_entity.pdbx_description
1 polymer ?
#
loop_
_entity_poly.entity_id
_entity_poly.type
_entity_poly.pdbx_seq_one_letter_code
_entity_poly.pdbx_strand_id
1 'polypeptide(L)'
;MAGRLRRIWQEAMEEELQYEGEDEESVRVGKWVRDVCIAFGEREEHGKECEQVLGELLLEPELDSQLFMNEVIAGELMKTSFLYNRYGQQNSSYGVLFGNSLIGNASLRQVRVKSDACGSVHGALDNDGILAGTECYPSWTLGTEDAVYSKSKAQKPLQPKSFHAFTSAASTGSPSYVGSFGTYPGGGFVASFAVQDTSRILQEVAGAQWVDPKTRALFFEMFMYSANDDLFLFSQVCFEFPAGGFVLPSSTVYTYDINRYKASSMKSNLEYFFFFLSLLYILKEFAAFRRQNIWRYLHFDWPTLELTLVLLVIISAGLRVYHSYMLSKITSSSAMTVLSVQQAVRGAAVASANLDAAFGVIAFLLWTKSLRYIMLTRSTRRLMTAIYFNVRKMLSFAMIATLLIYACSLTAFMLFGANLDQFQSINRSGSTIIQSIFGNKIFAVLVHETGSGGFLYYFGTIAAIRVFVYSILVAIGIDSYRKAVQGEQTAKKPLLELIRGELARRHREYMT
;
A
#
# COMPACT_ATOMS: atom_id res chain seq x y z
N MET A 1 13.04 -42.06 -48.29
CA MET A 1 11.87 -41.65 -47.50
C MET A 1 12.08 -41.87 -45.99
N ALA A 2 12.48 -43.06 -45.53
CA ALA A 2 12.70 -43.36 -44.11
C ALA A 2 13.73 -42.46 -43.40
N GLY A 3 14.83 -42.08 -44.06
CA GLY A 3 15.86 -41.20 -43.47
C GLY A 3 15.45 -39.73 -43.29
N ARG A 4 14.40 -39.26 -43.98
CA ARG A 4 13.88 -37.89 -43.85
C ARG A 4 12.79 -37.81 -42.77
N LEU A 5 12.00 -38.88 -42.61
CA LEU A 5 11.06 -39.04 -41.49
C LEU A 5 11.79 -39.19 -40.14
N ARG A 6 12.92 -39.90 -40.11
CA ARG A 6 13.74 -40.03 -38.89
C ARG A 6 14.35 -38.70 -38.45
N ARG A 7 14.67 -37.82 -39.41
CA ARG A 7 15.21 -36.48 -39.15
C ARG A 7 14.14 -35.53 -38.60
N ILE A 8 12.94 -35.57 -39.16
CA ILE A 8 11.77 -34.82 -38.64
C ILE A 8 11.37 -35.32 -37.25
N TRP A 9 11.46 -36.62 -36.99
CA TRP A 9 11.20 -37.18 -35.65
C TRP A 9 12.27 -36.76 -34.64
N GLN A 10 13.55 -36.70 -35.03
CA GLN A 10 14.62 -36.20 -34.15
C GLN A 10 14.49 -34.70 -33.88
N GLU A 11 14.16 -33.89 -34.89
CA GLU A 11 13.92 -32.45 -34.73
C GLU A 11 12.70 -32.17 -33.83
N ALA A 12 11.63 -32.97 -33.94
CA ALA A 12 10.46 -32.86 -33.06
C ALA A 12 10.73 -33.30 -31.62
N MET A 13 11.58 -34.32 -31.43
CA MET A 13 11.97 -34.81 -30.09
C MET A 13 12.98 -33.88 -29.41
N GLU A 14 13.85 -33.20 -30.18
CA GLU A 14 14.71 -32.11 -29.70
C GLU A 14 13.88 -30.86 -29.33
N GLU A 15 12.83 -30.52 -30.09
CA GLU A 15 11.88 -29.46 -29.73
C GLU A 15 11.07 -29.79 -28.45
N GLU A 16 10.67 -31.06 -28.25
CA GLU A 16 10.00 -31.50 -27.00
C GLU A 16 10.94 -31.52 -25.79
N LEU A 17 12.21 -31.93 -25.96
CA LEU A 17 13.24 -31.88 -24.90
C LEU A 17 13.65 -30.45 -24.52
N GLN A 18 13.65 -29.52 -25.48
CA GLN A 18 13.79 -28.08 -25.18
C GLN A 18 12.60 -27.54 -24.38
N TYR A 19 11.41 -28.11 -24.58
CA TYR A 19 10.17 -27.71 -23.91
C TYR A 19 10.10 -28.14 -22.45
N GLU A 20 10.54 -29.37 -22.13
CA GLU A 20 10.63 -29.83 -20.74
C GLU A 20 11.70 -29.06 -19.94
N GLY A 21 12.75 -28.58 -20.60
CA GLY A 21 13.75 -27.68 -20.01
C GLY A 21 13.23 -26.26 -19.73
N GLU A 22 12.33 -25.73 -20.57
CA GLU A 22 11.71 -24.41 -20.40
C GLU A 22 10.77 -24.33 -19.18
N ASP A 23 10.09 -25.43 -18.84
CA ASP A 23 9.24 -25.50 -17.63
C ASP A 23 10.09 -25.48 -16.34
N GLU A 24 11.24 -26.16 -16.32
CA GLU A 24 12.18 -26.12 -15.19
C GLU A 24 12.90 -24.76 -15.06
N GLU A 25 13.22 -24.11 -16.19
CA GLU A 25 13.73 -22.75 -16.22
C GLU A 25 12.68 -21.73 -15.75
N SER A 26 11.40 -21.88 -16.11
CA SER A 26 10.35 -20.97 -15.67
C SER A 26 10.12 -21.02 -14.15
N VAL A 27 10.18 -22.22 -13.56
CA VAL A 27 10.11 -22.44 -12.10
C VAL A 27 11.35 -21.89 -11.42
N ARG A 28 12.54 -22.08 -12.01
CA ARG A 28 13.80 -21.49 -11.53
C ARG A 28 13.80 -19.96 -11.61
N VAL A 29 13.27 -19.37 -12.68
CA VAL A 29 13.13 -17.92 -12.85
C VAL A 29 12.12 -17.38 -11.84
N GLY A 30 11.00 -18.07 -11.61
CA GLY A 30 10.03 -17.67 -10.59
C GLY A 30 10.61 -17.73 -9.17
N LYS A 31 11.37 -18.79 -8.87
CA LYS A 31 12.10 -18.93 -7.61
C LYS A 31 13.18 -17.85 -7.46
N TRP A 32 13.91 -17.58 -8.53
CA TRP A 32 14.92 -16.53 -8.57
C TRP A 32 14.30 -15.15 -8.37
N VAL A 33 13.25 -14.79 -9.11
CA VAL A 33 12.52 -13.51 -8.95
C VAL A 33 11.98 -13.37 -7.53
N ARG A 34 11.41 -14.43 -6.95
CA ARG A 34 10.97 -14.41 -5.54
C ARG A 34 12.16 -14.15 -4.61
N ASP A 35 13.25 -14.89 -4.76
CA ASP A 35 14.44 -14.77 -3.91
C ASP A 35 15.13 -13.40 -4.10
N VAL A 36 15.07 -12.81 -5.30
CA VAL A 36 15.49 -11.43 -5.61
C VAL A 36 14.60 -10.42 -4.87
N CYS A 37 13.28 -10.61 -4.91
CA CYS A 37 12.33 -9.68 -4.29
C CYS A 37 12.42 -9.73 -2.76
N ILE A 38 12.64 -10.92 -2.19
CA ILE A 38 12.86 -11.13 -0.75
C ILE A 38 14.22 -10.54 -0.34
N ALA A 39 15.26 -10.73 -1.14
CA ALA A 39 16.58 -10.13 -0.88
C ALA A 39 16.58 -8.61 -1.02
N PHE A 40 15.71 -8.05 -1.87
CA PHE A 40 15.64 -6.63 -2.11
C PHE A 40 14.79 -5.91 -1.07
N GLY A 41 13.61 -6.46 -0.72
CA GLY A 41 12.77 -5.90 0.33
C GLY A 41 13.55 -5.72 1.63
N GLU A 42 13.40 -4.58 2.29
CA GLU A 42 13.92 -4.38 3.64
C GLU A 42 13.24 -5.29 4.66
N ARG A 43 12.01 -5.70 4.36
CA ARG A 43 11.19 -6.54 5.23
C ARG A 43 11.59 -8.01 5.18
N GLU A 44 12.35 -8.42 6.19
CA GLU A 44 12.38 -9.82 6.62
C GLU A 44 10.99 -10.29 7.05
N GLU A 45 10.71 -11.58 6.88
CA GLU A 45 9.44 -12.20 7.29
C GLU A 45 9.17 -11.96 8.78
N HIS A 46 10.21 -12.08 9.62
CA HIS A 46 10.14 -11.77 11.06
C HIS A 46 9.87 -10.29 11.38
N GLY A 47 10.34 -9.35 10.55
CA GLY A 47 10.03 -7.94 10.71
C GLY A 47 8.52 -7.67 10.56
N LYS A 48 7.85 -8.37 9.64
CA LYS A 48 6.39 -8.26 9.47
C LYS A 48 5.62 -8.87 10.63
N GLU A 49 6.07 -10.00 11.15
CA GLU A 49 5.48 -10.61 12.34
C GLU A 49 5.60 -9.64 13.53
N CYS A 50 6.74 -8.96 13.68
CA CYS A 50 6.93 -7.95 14.71
C CYS A 50 6.00 -6.74 14.52
N GLU A 51 5.87 -6.22 13.29
CA GLU A 51 4.93 -5.13 12.98
C GLU A 51 3.48 -5.51 13.32
N GLN A 52 3.06 -6.73 12.97
CA GLN A 52 1.70 -7.21 13.22
C GLN A 52 1.43 -7.41 14.71
N VAL A 53 2.28 -8.17 15.41
CA VAL A 53 2.11 -8.45 16.85
C VAL A 53 2.16 -7.17 17.66
N LEU A 54 3.08 -6.26 17.35
CA LEU A 54 3.16 -4.98 18.04
C LEU A 54 1.98 -4.07 17.70
N GLY A 55 1.50 -4.07 16.45
CA GLY A 55 0.30 -3.35 16.04
C GLY A 55 -0.94 -3.83 16.80
N GLU A 56 -1.15 -5.14 16.87
CA GLU A 56 -2.26 -5.75 17.63
C GLU A 56 -2.15 -5.46 19.14
N LEU A 57 -0.94 -5.53 19.71
CA LEU A 57 -0.68 -5.21 21.12
C LEU A 57 -0.95 -3.74 21.47
N LEU A 58 -0.78 -2.83 20.50
CA LEU A 58 -1.06 -1.40 20.68
C LEU A 58 -2.54 -1.05 20.50
N LEU A 59 -3.31 -1.96 19.90
CA LEU A 59 -4.75 -1.81 19.63
C LEU A 59 -5.59 -2.83 20.43
N GLU A 60 -5.20 -3.15 21.68
CA GLU A 60 -5.91 -4.15 22.51
C GLU A 60 -7.45 -4.02 22.40
N PRO A 61 -8.20 -5.14 22.33
CA PRO A 61 -9.54 -5.22 21.73
C PRO A 61 -10.70 -4.64 22.57
N GLU A 62 -10.44 -3.84 23.60
CA GLU A 62 -11.47 -3.22 24.47
C GLU A 62 -11.70 -1.72 24.20
N LEU A 63 -11.31 -1.20 23.03
CA LEU A 63 -11.52 0.21 22.67
C LEU A 63 -12.93 0.49 22.11
N ASP A 64 -13.92 0.59 22.98
CA ASP A 64 -15.22 1.17 22.61
C ASP A 64 -15.11 2.70 22.48
N SER A 65 -15.55 3.23 21.34
CA SER A 65 -15.28 4.60 20.86
C SER A 65 -15.87 5.73 21.71
N GLN A 66 -16.75 5.42 22.68
CA GLN A 66 -17.45 6.41 23.50
C GLN A 66 -16.87 6.64 24.91
N LEU A 67 -16.12 5.70 25.50
CA LEU A 67 -15.46 5.86 26.82
C LEU A 67 -13.96 6.26 26.73
N PHE A 68 -13.43 6.35 25.52
CA PHE A 68 -12.00 6.46 25.22
C PHE A 68 -11.28 7.69 25.80
N MET A 69 -11.91 8.88 25.79
CA MET A 69 -11.24 10.15 26.14
C MET A 69 -10.79 10.22 27.61
N ASN A 70 -11.56 9.65 28.53
CA ASN A 70 -11.24 9.65 29.96
C ASN A 70 -10.66 8.32 30.44
N GLU A 71 -11.09 7.17 29.91
CA GLU A 71 -10.60 5.87 30.39
C GLU A 71 -9.36 5.37 29.65
N VAL A 72 -9.20 5.64 28.35
CA VAL A 72 -8.07 5.08 27.61
C VAL A 72 -6.92 6.07 27.52
N ILE A 73 -7.17 7.34 27.13
CA ILE A 73 -6.10 8.33 27.16
C ILE A 73 -5.66 8.50 28.62
N ALA A 74 -6.52 8.89 29.57
CA ALA A 74 -6.07 9.08 30.96
C ALA A 74 -5.87 7.79 31.78
N GLY A 75 -6.51 6.67 31.41
CA GLY A 75 -6.58 5.46 32.26
C GLY A 75 -5.92 4.18 31.72
N GLU A 76 -5.49 4.08 30.47
CA GLU A 76 -4.74 2.91 29.94
C GLU A 76 -3.44 3.29 29.24
N LEU A 77 -3.47 4.25 28.30
CA LEU A 77 -2.29 4.82 27.66
C LEU A 77 -1.53 5.78 28.59
N MET A 78 -2.25 6.56 29.42
CA MET A 78 -1.67 7.45 30.44
C MET A 78 -1.78 6.95 31.89
N LYS A 79 -2.33 5.75 32.15
CA LYS A 79 -2.04 5.12 33.46
C LYS A 79 -0.55 4.92 33.54
N THR A 80 0.00 5.24 34.70
CA THR A 80 1.41 5.14 35.08
C THR A 80 2.02 3.75 34.91
N SER A 81 1.29 2.76 34.36
CA SER A 81 1.64 1.36 34.20
C SER A 81 2.03 0.96 32.78
N PHE A 82 1.55 1.57 31.70
CA PHE A 82 1.84 1.04 30.36
C PHE A 82 3.33 1.13 30.02
N LEU A 83 3.89 2.34 30.01
CA LEU A 83 5.33 2.53 29.74
C LEU A 83 6.20 2.12 30.94
N TYR A 84 5.76 2.38 32.16
CA TYR A 84 6.57 2.08 33.36
C TYR A 84 6.55 0.60 33.75
N ASN A 85 5.42 -0.12 33.66
CA ASN A 85 5.42 -1.58 33.92
C ASN A 85 6.06 -2.35 32.77
N ARG A 86 5.99 -1.86 31.51
CA ARG A 86 6.60 -2.54 30.36
C ARG A 86 8.09 -2.19 30.18
N TYR A 87 8.52 -0.97 30.51
CA TYR A 87 9.88 -0.47 30.23
C TYR A 87 10.58 0.22 31.43
N GLY A 88 9.94 0.33 32.60
CA GLY A 88 10.41 1.12 33.75
C GLY A 88 11.00 0.35 34.94
N GLN A 89 11.04 -1.00 34.93
CA GLN A 89 11.70 -1.77 35.99
C GLN A 89 13.23 -1.63 35.92
N GLN A 90 13.81 -0.93 36.89
CA GLN A 90 15.25 -0.59 36.96
C GLN A 90 16.19 -1.75 37.30
N ASN A 91 15.70 -2.94 37.70
CA ASN A 91 16.54 -4.06 38.16
C ASN A 91 16.65 -5.24 37.21
N SER A 92 16.12 -5.13 35.99
CA SER A 92 16.50 -6.02 34.91
C SER A 92 17.43 -5.26 33.97
N SER A 93 18.58 -5.84 33.65
CA SER A 93 19.36 -5.53 32.44
C SER A 93 18.58 -5.84 31.14
N TYR A 94 17.26 -5.93 31.23
CA TYR A 94 16.26 -6.25 30.22
C TYR A 94 15.06 -5.31 30.45
N GLY A 95 15.23 -4.02 30.14
CA GLY A 95 14.11 -3.09 29.92
C GLY A 95 13.47 -3.37 28.56
N VAL A 96 12.92 -4.57 28.41
CA VAL A 96 12.74 -5.17 27.10
C VAL A 96 11.52 -6.10 27.09
N LEU A 97 10.44 -5.66 26.46
CA LEU A 97 9.33 -6.55 26.07
C LEU A 97 9.90 -7.62 25.11
N PHE A 98 10.22 -8.81 25.63
CA PHE A 98 10.67 -10.01 24.89
C PHE A 98 11.85 -9.86 23.91
N GLY A 99 12.60 -8.75 23.91
CA GLY A 99 13.69 -8.47 22.95
C GLY A 99 13.81 -7.00 22.50
N ASN A 100 12.73 -6.20 22.64
CA ASN A 100 12.64 -4.79 22.24
C ASN A 100 12.96 -3.76 23.36
N SER A 101 14.02 -2.96 23.18
CA SER A 101 14.43 -1.85 24.07
C SER A 101 13.88 -0.51 23.58
N LEU A 102 13.34 0.35 24.46
CA LEU A 102 12.92 1.70 24.09
C LEU A 102 14.15 2.61 23.88
N ILE A 103 14.17 3.37 22.77
CA ILE A 103 15.22 4.33 22.46
C ILE A 103 14.69 5.75 22.61
N GLY A 104 15.26 6.47 23.57
CA GLY A 104 14.97 7.87 23.80
C GLY A 104 13.60 8.12 24.41
N ASN A 105 12.99 9.24 24.04
CA ASN A 105 11.72 9.69 24.60
C ASN A 105 10.55 9.26 23.72
N ALA A 106 9.41 8.93 24.33
CA ALA A 106 8.16 8.86 23.62
C ALA A 106 7.64 10.28 23.37
N SER A 107 6.87 10.48 22.30
CA SER A 107 6.30 11.78 21.98
C SER A 107 4.82 11.70 21.64
N LEU A 108 4.04 12.62 22.19
CA LEU A 108 2.68 12.91 21.78
C LEU A 108 2.69 14.12 20.85
N ARG A 109 2.06 14.01 19.69
CA ARG A 109 1.90 15.12 18.73
C ARG A 109 0.43 15.33 18.43
N GLN A 110 -0.03 16.56 18.61
CA GLN A 110 -1.42 16.96 18.44
C GLN A 110 -1.57 17.88 17.23
N VAL A 111 -2.61 17.62 16.43
CA VAL A 111 -3.07 18.48 15.34
C VAL A 111 -4.42 19.10 15.71
N ARG A 112 -4.55 20.41 15.53
CA ARG A 112 -5.69 21.21 16.00
C ARG A 112 -6.27 22.08 14.88
N VAL A 113 -7.54 22.42 14.99
CA VAL A 113 -8.24 23.37 14.10
C VAL A 113 -8.64 24.66 14.81
N LYS A 114 -8.73 25.75 14.05
CA LYS A 114 -9.16 27.07 14.53
C LYS A 114 -10.63 27.03 14.97
N SER A 115 -10.95 27.76 16.04
CA SER A 115 -12.34 28.03 16.42
C SER A 115 -13.04 28.91 15.39
N ASP A 116 -14.35 28.74 15.26
CA ASP A 116 -15.27 29.61 14.50
C ASP A 116 -15.10 29.56 12.97
N ALA A 117 -14.34 28.61 12.44
CA ALA A 117 -14.21 28.38 10.99
C ALA A 117 -15.40 27.58 10.39
N CYS A 118 -16.59 27.74 10.97
CA CYS A 118 -17.79 27.00 10.59
C CYS A 118 -18.71 27.77 9.64
N GLY A 119 -19.65 27.05 9.03
CA GLY A 119 -20.55 27.60 8.02
C GLY A 119 -21.53 28.66 8.54
N SER A 120 -22.12 29.41 7.61
CA SER A 120 -23.05 30.51 7.87
C SER A 120 -24.28 30.13 8.72
N VAL A 121 -24.71 28.88 8.68
CA VAL A 121 -25.84 28.36 9.48
C VAL A 121 -25.52 28.37 10.97
N HIS A 122 -24.29 28.03 11.36
CA HIS A 122 -23.86 28.11 12.76
C HIS A 122 -23.93 29.56 13.26
N GLY A 123 -23.43 30.50 12.46
CA GLY A 123 -23.51 31.92 12.78
C GLY A 123 -24.94 32.45 12.88
N ALA A 124 -25.86 31.98 12.03
CA ALA A 124 -27.27 32.34 12.11
C ALA A 124 -27.93 31.82 13.41
N LEU A 125 -27.67 30.56 13.76
CA LEU A 125 -28.21 29.95 14.99
C LEU A 125 -27.62 30.54 16.27
N ASP A 126 -26.36 30.98 16.24
CA ASP A 126 -25.73 31.71 17.35
C ASP A 126 -26.32 33.12 17.49
N ASN A 127 -26.54 33.82 16.37
CA ASN A 127 -27.21 35.13 16.34
C ASN A 127 -28.67 35.07 16.84
N ASP A 128 -29.39 33.99 16.52
CA ASP A 128 -30.76 33.74 16.99
C ASP A 128 -30.80 33.28 18.47
N GLY A 129 -29.65 33.14 19.12
CA GLY A 129 -29.52 32.77 20.53
C GLY A 129 -29.77 31.29 20.83
N ILE A 130 -30.01 30.46 19.82
CA ILE A 130 -30.24 29.01 19.96
C ILE A 130 -28.94 28.30 20.35
N LEU A 131 -27.83 28.73 19.76
CA LEU A 131 -26.49 28.19 19.97
C LEU A 131 -25.58 29.14 20.77
N ALA A 132 -26.18 30.10 21.48
CA ALA A 132 -25.49 31.18 22.17
C ALA A 132 -24.29 30.69 22.99
N GLY A 133 -23.09 31.06 22.55
CA GLY A 133 -21.84 30.73 23.25
C GLY A 133 -21.26 29.34 22.95
N THR A 134 -21.75 28.65 21.91
CA THR A 134 -21.14 27.40 21.44
C THR A 134 -20.07 27.68 20.38
N GLU A 135 -18.82 27.35 20.70
CA GLU A 135 -17.72 27.36 19.73
C GLU A 135 -17.88 26.23 18.72
N CYS A 136 -17.61 26.50 17.45
CA CYS A 136 -17.67 25.49 16.40
C CYS A 136 -16.28 25.16 15.84
N TYR A 137 -16.09 23.88 15.56
CA TYR A 137 -14.82 23.32 15.08
C TYR A 137 -15.05 22.54 13.78
N PRO A 138 -14.51 22.99 12.62
CA PRO A 138 -14.75 22.33 11.34
C PRO A 138 -13.93 21.04 11.19
N SER A 139 -14.18 20.31 10.11
CA SER A 139 -13.33 19.20 9.69
C SER A 139 -11.92 19.67 9.31
N TRP A 140 -10.94 18.79 9.45
CA TRP A 140 -9.54 19.09 9.14
C TRP A 140 -9.33 19.42 7.66
N THR A 141 -8.71 20.57 7.40
CA THR A 141 -8.13 20.98 6.12
C THR A 141 -6.91 21.87 6.38
N LEU A 142 -6.02 21.98 5.39
CA LEU A 142 -4.80 22.81 5.50
C LEU A 142 -5.11 24.29 5.83
N GLY A 143 -6.27 24.81 5.43
CA GLY A 143 -6.69 26.20 5.75
C GLY A 143 -7.22 26.37 7.18
N THR A 144 -7.70 25.29 7.79
CA THR A 144 -8.30 25.30 9.14
C THR A 144 -7.31 24.99 10.26
N GLU A 145 -6.06 24.68 9.94
CA GLU A 145 -5.00 24.39 10.93
C GLU A 145 -4.82 25.53 11.92
N ASP A 146 -4.76 25.19 13.20
CA ASP A 146 -4.43 26.11 14.28
C ASP A 146 -2.96 26.00 14.67
N ALA A 147 -2.18 27.03 14.36
CA ALA A 147 -0.78 27.15 14.73
C ALA A 147 -0.56 27.90 16.05
N VAL A 148 -1.62 28.42 16.69
CA VAL A 148 -1.51 29.19 17.94
C VAL A 148 -2.26 28.45 19.05
N TYR A 149 -1.54 27.95 20.05
CA TYR A 149 -2.20 27.27 21.16
C TYR A 149 -2.99 28.27 22.00
N SER A 150 -4.31 28.24 21.86
CA SER A 150 -5.24 29.05 22.67
C SER A 150 -6.45 28.23 23.10
N LYS A 151 -6.63 28.10 24.42
CA LYS A 151 -7.83 27.50 25.01
C LYS A 151 -9.02 28.46 25.04
N SER A 152 -8.76 29.77 25.08
CA SER A 152 -9.79 30.81 24.97
C SER A 152 -9.18 32.14 24.49
N LYS A 153 -10.02 33.01 23.91
CA LYS A 153 -9.65 34.38 23.47
C LYS A 153 -9.05 35.25 24.59
N ALA A 154 -9.11 34.83 25.86
CA ALA A 154 -8.72 35.63 27.03
C ALA A 154 -7.48 35.13 27.80
N GLN A 155 -6.89 33.99 27.45
CA GLN A 155 -5.75 33.44 28.22
C GLN A 155 -4.47 33.47 27.38
N LYS A 156 -3.56 34.41 27.71
CA LYS A 156 -2.16 34.29 27.30
C LYS A 156 -1.60 33.02 27.93
N PRO A 157 -0.80 32.21 27.20
CA PRO A 157 -0.24 30.98 27.74
C PRO A 157 0.53 31.29 29.03
N LEU A 158 0.09 30.69 30.14
CA LEU A 158 0.83 30.71 31.39
C LEU A 158 2.10 29.87 31.19
N GLN A 159 3.16 30.58 30.82
CA GLN A 159 4.53 30.10 30.58
C GLN A 159 4.72 29.22 29.33
N PRO A 160 5.86 29.35 28.63
CA PRO A 160 6.20 28.52 27.49
C PRO A 160 6.66 27.14 27.97
N LYS A 161 5.73 26.30 28.43
CA LYS A 161 5.98 24.86 28.44
C LYS A 161 6.04 24.40 26.98
N SER A 162 7.06 23.64 26.59
CA SER A 162 7.36 23.38 25.16
C SER A 162 6.21 22.75 24.38
N PHE A 163 5.30 22.05 25.05
CA PHE A 163 4.16 21.36 24.42
C PHE A 163 2.99 22.26 24.00
N HIS A 164 3.02 23.55 24.34
CA HIS A 164 2.07 24.55 23.81
C HIS A 164 2.64 25.34 22.63
N ALA A 165 3.90 25.12 22.26
CA ALA A 165 4.51 25.75 21.10
C ALA A 165 4.26 24.92 19.84
N PHE A 166 3.82 25.58 18.77
CA PHE A 166 3.67 24.91 17.48
C PHE A 166 5.03 24.59 16.88
N THR A 167 5.21 23.34 16.48
CA THR A 167 6.44 22.83 15.89
C THR A 167 6.19 22.52 14.41
N SER A 168 7.04 23.04 13.53
CA SER A 168 6.89 22.84 12.08
C SER A 168 7.29 21.42 11.66
N ALA A 169 6.79 20.94 10.52
CA ALA A 169 7.12 19.62 10.00
C ALA A 169 8.64 19.40 9.79
N ALA A 170 9.37 20.46 9.44
CA ALA A 170 10.84 20.40 9.28
C ALA A 170 11.57 20.20 10.62
N SER A 171 11.02 20.74 11.71
CA SER A 171 11.62 20.63 13.04
C SER A 171 11.20 19.37 13.78
N THR A 172 10.03 18.80 13.48
CA THR A 172 9.66 17.47 13.95
C THR A 172 10.39 16.37 13.17
N GLY A 173 10.69 16.60 11.88
CA GLY A 173 11.24 15.58 10.98
C GLY A 173 10.24 14.49 10.63
N SER A 174 8.93 14.74 10.85
CA SER A 174 7.87 13.77 10.56
C SER A 174 7.31 13.97 9.14
N PRO A 175 7.15 12.90 8.34
CA PRO A 175 6.45 12.98 7.06
C PRO A 175 4.94 13.19 7.28
N SER A 176 4.22 13.59 6.22
CA SER A 176 2.76 13.68 6.27
C SER A 176 2.13 12.29 6.44
N TYR A 177 1.13 12.20 7.30
CA TYR A 177 0.35 10.99 7.57
C TYR A 177 -0.96 11.02 6.78
N VAL A 178 -1.25 9.95 6.04
CA VAL A 178 -2.51 9.80 5.30
C VAL A 178 -3.49 9.00 6.16
N GLY A 179 -4.48 9.71 6.69
CA GLY A 179 -5.51 9.16 7.57
C GLY A 179 -6.81 8.81 6.85
N SER A 180 -7.81 8.39 7.62
CA SER A 180 -9.15 8.08 7.08
C SER A 180 -9.96 9.35 6.81
N PHE A 181 -9.83 10.37 7.67
CA PHE A 181 -10.59 11.62 7.58
C PHE A 181 -9.77 12.80 7.00
N GLY A 182 -8.49 12.61 6.73
CA GLY A 182 -7.65 13.63 6.10
C GLY A 182 -6.16 13.30 6.06
N THR A 183 -5.40 14.13 5.35
CA THR A 183 -3.93 14.08 5.34
C THR A 183 -3.38 15.11 6.31
N TYR A 184 -2.64 14.65 7.31
CA TYR A 184 -2.08 15.48 8.37
C TYR A 184 -0.59 15.73 8.11
N PRO A 185 -0.12 16.99 8.10
CA PRO A 185 1.30 17.29 7.97
C PRO A 185 2.06 16.83 9.22
N GLY A 186 3.38 16.70 9.11
CA GLY A 186 4.24 16.34 10.24
C GLY A 186 4.38 17.40 11.34
N GLY A 187 3.78 18.58 11.17
CA GLY A 187 3.77 19.64 12.18
C GLY A 187 2.74 19.39 13.29
N GLY A 188 2.75 20.25 14.31
CA GLY A 188 1.77 20.25 15.39
C GLY A 188 2.36 20.64 16.74
N PHE A 189 1.58 20.42 17.79
CA PHE A 189 2.01 20.62 19.18
C PHE A 189 2.60 19.32 19.71
N VAL A 190 3.84 19.37 20.21
CA VAL A 190 4.59 18.15 20.57
C VAL A 190 4.95 18.15 22.05
N ALA A 191 4.54 17.09 22.76
CA ALA A 191 4.95 16.79 24.12
C ALA A 191 5.85 15.55 24.12
N SER A 192 7.15 15.74 24.37
CA SER A 192 8.12 14.64 24.49
C SER A 192 8.37 14.31 25.96
N PHE A 193 8.38 13.03 26.32
CA PHE A 193 8.56 12.58 27.69
C PHE A 193 9.46 11.34 27.77
N ALA A 194 10.36 11.35 28.77
CA ALA A 194 11.14 10.18 29.14
C ALA A 194 10.28 9.23 29.99
N VAL A 195 10.65 7.94 30.05
CA VAL A 195 9.91 6.91 30.81
C VAL A 195 9.72 7.32 32.28
N GLN A 196 10.72 7.96 32.89
CA GLN A 196 10.69 8.38 34.30
C GLN A 196 9.77 9.59 34.56
N ASP A 197 9.70 10.52 33.60
CA ASP A 197 8.86 11.73 33.68
C ASP A 197 7.45 11.53 33.12
N THR A 198 7.16 10.34 32.57
CA THR A 198 5.92 10.03 31.86
C THR A 198 4.71 10.34 32.72
N SER A 199 4.66 9.87 33.97
CA SER A 199 3.53 10.09 34.88
C SER A 199 3.26 11.57 35.14
N ARG A 200 4.31 12.35 35.41
CA ARG A 200 4.20 13.80 35.69
C ARG A 200 3.76 14.57 34.46
N ILE A 201 4.39 14.35 33.31
CA ILE A 201 4.06 15.07 32.07
C ILE A 201 2.65 14.74 31.60
N LEU A 202 2.25 13.47 31.67
CA LEU A 202 0.90 13.07 31.29
C LEU A 202 -0.18 13.63 32.23
N GLN A 203 0.09 13.70 33.54
CA GLN A 203 -0.79 14.42 34.48
C GLN A 203 -0.86 15.91 34.18
N GLU A 204 0.25 16.54 33.79
CA GLU A 204 0.25 17.94 33.36
C GLU A 204 -0.54 18.16 32.07
N VAL A 205 -0.41 17.27 31.09
CA VAL A 205 -1.16 17.29 29.82
C VAL A 205 -2.66 17.07 30.06
N ALA A 206 -3.01 16.13 30.95
CA ALA A 206 -4.38 15.84 31.34
C ALA A 206 -5.01 16.99 32.16
N GLY A 207 -4.31 17.49 33.18
CA GLY A 207 -4.75 18.63 33.98
C GLY A 207 -4.83 19.92 33.16
N ALA A 208 -3.99 20.03 32.13
CA ALA A 208 -4.08 21.09 31.13
C ALA A 208 -5.10 20.77 30.02
N GLN A 209 -5.98 19.77 30.11
CA GLN A 209 -6.99 19.47 29.08
C GLN A 209 -6.45 19.62 27.66
N TRP A 210 -5.25 19.09 27.41
CA TRP A 210 -4.50 19.40 26.19
C TRP A 210 -5.23 18.88 24.96
N VAL A 211 -5.87 17.72 25.10
CA VAL A 211 -6.84 17.17 24.16
C VAL A 211 -8.21 17.78 24.44
N ASP A 212 -8.68 18.59 23.50
CA ASP A 212 -9.96 19.30 23.55
C ASP A 212 -10.72 19.12 22.22
N PRO A 213 -11.97 19.63 22.08
CA PRO A 213 -12.75 19.47 20.85
C PRO A 213 -12.13 20.09 19.58
N LYS A 214 -11.10 20.95 19.71
CA LYS A 214 -10.30 21.48 18.58
C LYS A 214 -9.34 20.43 18.01
N THR A 215 -9.09 19.34 18.72
CA THR A 215 -8.19 18.27 18.29
C THR A 215 -8.80 17.52 17.11
N ARG A 216 -7.97 17.23 16.09
CA ARG A 216 -8.37 16.41 14.93
C ARG A 216 -7.54 15.15 14.78
N ALA A 217 -6.28 15.17 15.20
CA ALA A 217 -5.46 13.98 15.28
C ALA A 217 -4.52 14.05 16.47
N LEU A 218 -4.33 12.91 17.14
CA LEU A 218 -3.33 12.72 18.18
C LEU A 218 -2.44 11.54 17.80
N PHE A 219 -1.14 11.81 17.67
CA PHE A 219 -0.14 10.81 17.36
C PHE A 219 0.67 10.47 18.61
N PHE A 220 0.72 9.20 18.98
CA PHE A 220 1.64 8.67 19.96
C PHE A 220 2.76 7.94 19.22
N GLU A 221 3.97 8.45 19.36
CA GLU A 221 5.14 7.98 18.62
C GLU A 221 6.20 7.47 19.59
N MET A 222 6.70 6.26 19.32
CA MET A 222 7.72 5.61 20.14
C MET A 222 8.75 4.87 19.25
N PHE A 223 9.99 4.85 19.73
CA PHE A 223 11.11 4.23 19.03
C PHE A 223 11.65 3.10 19.88
N MET A 224 11.79 1.92 19.27
CA MET A 224 12.31 0.73 19.92
C MET A 224 13.42 0.12 19.08
N TYR A 225 14.21 -0.74 19.70
CA TYR A 225 15.24 -1.53 19.04
C TYR A 225 15.16 -2.97 19.52
N SER A 226 14.92 -3.89 18.60
CA SER A 226 14.97 -5.33 18.83
C SER A 226 16.43 -5.77 18.82
N ALA A 227 16.94 -6.18 19.98
CA ALA A 227 18.30 -6.72 20.06
C ALA A 227 18.41 -8.12 19.44
N ASN A 228 17.30 -8.86 19.36
CA ASN A 228 17.27 -10.21 18.80
C ASN A 228 17.45 -10.18 17.28
N ASP A 229 16.80 -9.22 16.61
CA ASP A 229 16.78 -9.11 15.14
C ASP A 229 17.71 -8.00 14.61
N ASP A 230 18.33 -7.20 15.50
CA ASP A 230 19.13 -6.01 15.15
C ASP A 230 18.33 -4.96 14.34
N LEU A 231 17.02 -4.85 14.61
CA LEU A 231 16.08 -3.98 13.90
C LEU A 231 15.60 -2.81 14.76
N PHE A 232 15.52 -1.62 14.15
CA PHE A 232 14.82 -0.48 14.73
C PHE A 232 13.34 -0.53 14.39
N LEU A 233 12.52 -0.20 15.37
CA LEU A 233 11.07 -0.19 15.30
C LEU A 233 10.59 1.23 15.57
N PHE A 234 9.90 1.82 14.61
CA PHE A 234 9.18 3.08 14.79
C PHE A 234 7.68 2.76 14.85
N SER A 235 7.09 2.90 16.04
CA SER A 235 5.66 2.72 16.22
C SER A 235 4.97 4.08 16.33
N GLN A 236 3.87 4.21 15.60
CA GLN A 236 3.00 5.37 15.58
C GLN A 236 1.55 4.91 15.73
N VAL A 237 0.91 5.34 16.81
CA VAL A 237 -0.53 5.18 17.03
C VAL A 237 -1.19 6.53 16.77
N CYS A 238 -2.19 6.56 15.88
CA CYS A 238 -2.95 7.76 15.52
C CYS A 238 -4.40 7.60 15.98
N PHE A 239 -4.88 8.60 16.72
CA PHE A 239 -6.28 8.77 17.08
C PHE A 239 -6.86 9.93 16.28
N GLU A 240 -7.76 9.63 15.35
CA GLU A 240 -8.46 10.64 14.57
C GLU A 240 -9.78 11.04 15.25
N PHE A 241 -10.00 12.34 15.36
CA PHE A 241 -11.19 12.96 15.95
C PHE A 241 -11.97 13.69 14.86
N PRO A 242 -12.80 12.99 14.06
CA PRO A 242 -13.67 13.64 13.09
C PRO A 242 -14.63 14.64 13.77
N ALA A 243 -15.10 15.62 12.99
CA ALA A 243 -16.08 16.61 13.45
C ALA A 243 -17.41 15.99 13.93
N GLY A 244 -17.67 14.71 13.63
CA GLY A 244 -18.83 13.95 14.10
C GLY A 244 -18.75 13.51 15.56
N GLY A 245 -17.64 13.74 16.27
CA GLY A 245 -17.55 13.53 17.73
C GLY A 245 -17.21 12.12 18.21
N PHE A 246 -16.77 11.22 17.31
CA PHE A 246 -16.21 9.91 17.68
C PHE A 246 -14.69 9.89 17.49
N VAL A 247 -14.04 8.80 17.91
CA VAL A 247 -12.60 8.60 17.79
C VAL A 247 -12.31 7.36 16.95
N LEU A 248 -11.42 7.47 15.96
CA LEU A 248 -10.94 6.34 15.17
C LEU A 248 -9.46 6.07 15.46
N PRO A 249 -9.12 4.97 16.18
CA PRO A 249 -7.75 4.57 16.40
C PRO A 249 -7.15 3.86 15.18
N SER A 250 -5.86 4.04 14.96
CA SER A 250 -5.08 3.31 13.95
C SER A 250 -3.64 3.17 14.42
N SER A 251 -3.01 2.03 14.16
CA SER A 251 -1.61 1.80 14.50
C SER A 251 -0.79 1.47 13.25
N THR A 252 0.37 2.09 13.14
CA THR A 252 1.38 1.75 12.14
C THR A 252 2.72 1.52 12.82
N VAL A 253 3.33 0.38 12.52
CA VAL A 253 4.68 0.04 12.96
C VAL A 253 5.54 -0.08 11.72
N TYR A 254 6.71 0.55 11.75
CA TYR A 254 7.70 0.51 10.70
C TYR A 254 8.98 -0.12 11.23
N THR A 255 9.53 -1.10 10.52
CA THR A 255 10.85 -1.68 10.80
C THR A 255 11.93 -1.05 9.92
N TYR A 256 13.13 -0.87 10.47
CA TYR A 256 14.31 -0.42 9.72
C TYR A 256 15.60 -1.09 10.20
N ASP A 257 16.37 -1.64 9.27
CA ASP A 257 17.70 -2.21 9.55
C ASP A 257 18.78 -1.15 9.33
N ILE A 258 19.31 -0.58 10.42
CA ILE A 258 20.38 0.42 10.36
C ILE A 258 21.73 -0.19 9.96
N ASN A 259 21.94 -1.48 10.23
CA ASN A 259 23.20 -2.18 10.11
C ASN A 259 23.27 -3.06 8.84
N ARG A 260 22.38 -2.82 7.87
CA ARG A 260 22.25 -3.61 6.63
C ARG A 260 23.57 -3.78 5.85
N TYR A 261 24.42 -2.76 5.82
CA TYR A 261 25.67 -2.76 5.06
C TYR A 261 26.88 -3.27 5.87
N LYS A 262 26.70 -4.31 6.70
CA LYS A 262 27.84 -5.05 7.26
C LYS A 262 28.63 -5.67 6.09
N ALA A 263 29.92 -5.32 6.00
CA ALA A 263 30.82 -5.66 4.88
C ALA A 263 30.97 -7.18 4.59
N SER A 264 30.52 -8.05 5.51
CA SER A 264 30.56 -9.51 5.39
C SER A 264 29.18 -10.17 5.29
N SER A 265 28.10 -9.40 5.20
CA SER A 265 26.75 -9.96 5.11
C SER A 265 26.47 -10.45 3.68
N MET A 266 25.92 -11.67 3.56
CA MET A 266 25.47 -12.23 2.29
C MET A 266 24.44 -11.31 1.60
N LYS A 267 23.63 -10.60 2.39
CA LYS A 267 22.62 -9.64 1.93
C LYS A 267 23.24 -8.46 1.19
N SER A 268 24.27 -7.82 1.74
CA SER A 268 24.92 -6.66 1.09
C SER A 268 25.58 -7.06 -0.23
N ASN A 269 26.22 -8.23 -0.30
CA ASN A 269 26.83 -8.73 -1.53
C ASN A 269 25.79 -9.02 -2.62
N LEU A 270 24.65 -9.59 -2.22
CA LEU A 270 23.53 -9.85 -3.12
C LEU A 270 22.90 -8.54 -3.64
N GLU A 271 22.79 -7.52 -2.80
CA GLU A 271 22.31 -6.18 -3.18
C GLU A 271 23.24 -5.53 -4.22
N TYR A 272 24.56 -5.56 -4.03
CA TYR A 272 25.52 -5.05 -5.03
C TYR A 272 25.43 -5.81 -6.36
N PHE A 273 25.29 -7.13 -6.31
CA PHE A 273 25.10 -7.95 -7.50
C PHE A 273 23.82 -7.55 -8.25
N PHE A 274 22.74 -7.25 -7.54
CA PHE A 274 21.51 -6.76 -8.17
C PHE A 274 21.65 -5.37 -8.78
N PHE A 275 22.27 -4.41 -8.10
CA PHE A 275 22.55 -3.11 -8.69
C PHE A 275 23.38 -3.23 -9.97
N PHE A 276 24.36 -4.15 -9.98
CA PHE A 276 25.13 -4.47 -11.17
C PHE A 276 24.26 -5.05 -12.30
N LEU A 277 23.41 -6.04 -12.01
CA LEU A 277 22.47 -6.61 -12.99
C LEU A 277 21.49 -5.56 -13.52
N SER A 278 20.94 -4.71 -12.64
CA SER A 278 20.07 -3.60 -13.01
C SER A 278 20.79 -2.60 -13.91
N LEU A 279 22.07 -2.30 -13.64
CA LEU A 279 22.87 -1.45 -14.51
C LEU A 279 23.07 -2.05 -15.90
N LEU A 280 23.42 -3.34 -15.99
CA LEU A 280 23.51 -4.04 -17.28
C LEU A 280 22.18 -4.02 -18.04
N TYR A 281 21.08 -4.21 -17.32
CA TYR A 281 19.74 -4.13 -17.89
C TYR A 281 19.43 -2.73 -18.45
N ILE A 282 19.70 -1.67 -17.68
CA ILE A 282 19.52 -0.28 -18.10
C ILE A 282 20.37 0.03 -19.34
N LEU A 283 21.63 -0.40 -19.38
CA LEU A 283 22.53 -0.20 -20.53
C LEU A 283 22.02 -0.91 -21.79
N LYS A 284 21.52 -2.13 -21.65
CA LYS A 284 20.89 -2.88 -22.75
C LYS A 284 19.67 -2.17 -23.30
N GLU A 285 18.76 -1.72 -22.42
CA GLU A 285 17.54 -1.02 -22.83
C GLU A 285 17.87 0.35 -23.45
N PHE A 286 18.86 1.07 -22.91
CA PHE A 286 19.30 2.34 -23.49
C PHE A 286 19.90 2.16 -24.89
N ALA A 287 20.63 1.07 -25.13
CA ALA A 287 21.13 0.74 -26.47
C ALA A 287 19.99 0.35 -27.44
N ALA A 288 18.96 -0.35 -26.94
CA ALA A 288 17.76 -0.68 -27.72
C ALA A 288 16.94 0.58 -28.06
N PHE A 289 16.81 1.50 -27.11
CA PHE A 289 16.15 2.79 -27.27
C PHE A 289 16.84 3.63 -28.35
N ARG A 290 18.18 3.73 -28.34
CA ARG A 290 18.92 4.50 -29.35
C ARG A 290 18.76 3.97 -30.79
N ARG A 291 18.42 2.70 -30.97
CA ARG A 291 18.22 2.09 -32.29
C ARG A 291 16.77 2.16 -32.79
N GLN A 292 15.82 2.50 -31.92
CA GLN A 292 14.38 2.49 -32.24
C GLN A 292 13.77 3.89 -32.17
N ASN A 293 12.70 4.14 -32.92
CA ASN A 293 11.98 5.41 -32.86
C ASN A 293 11.24 5.59 -31.53
N ILE A 294 11.39 6.78 -30.92
CA ILE A 294 10.76 7.18 -29.64
C ILE A 294 9.23 7.01 -29.66
N TRP A 295 8.60 7.21 -30.81
CA TRP A 295 7.15 7.07 -31.02
C TRP A 295 6.60 5.69 -30.66
N ARG A 296 7.43 4.63 -30.71
CA ARG A 296 7.03 3.28 -30.31
C ARG A 296 6.83 3.13 -28.79
N TYR A 297 7.40 4.03 -28.00
CA TYR A 297 7.29 4.06 -26.53
C TYR A 297 6.17 4.98 -26.03
N LEU A 298 5.34 5.54 -26.91
CA LEU A 298 4.18 6.36 -26.54
C LEU A 298 2.86 5.57 -26.64
N HIS A 299 2.88 4.37 -27.23
CA HIS A 299 1.72 3.48 -27.30
C HIS A 299 1.80 2.41 -26.21
N PHE A 300 0.68 2.10 -25.56
CA PHE A 300 0.59 1.09 -24.48
C PHE A 300 0.88 -0.32 -25.00
N ASP A 301 2.17 -0.65 -25.11
CA ASP A 301 2.73 -1.90 -25.61
C ASP A 301 3.92 -2.34 -24.72
N TRP A 302 4.49 -3.52 -24.97
CA TRP A 302 5.66 -4.06 -24.26
C TRP A 302 6.84 -3.08 -24.06
N PRO A 303 7.22 -2.26 -25.05
CA PRO A 303 8.32 -1.30 -24.87
C PRO A 303 8.02 -0.23 -23.81
N THR A 304 6.75 0.13 -23.61
CA THR A 304 6.36 1.09 -22.57
C THR A 304 6.48 0.51 -21.18
N LEU A 305 6.11 -0.76 -21.00
CA LEU A 305 6.30 -1.48 -19.74
C LEU A 305 7.79 -1.58 -19.40
N GLU A 306 8.64 -1.86 -20.38
CA GLU A 306 10.11 -1.91 -20.20
C GLU A 306 10.68 -0.53 -19.81
N LEU A 307 10.21 0.56 -20.44
CA LEU A 307 10.61 1.91 -20.06
C LEU A 307 10.14 2.28 -18.64
N THR A 308 8.89 1.98 -18.28
CA THR A 308 8.36 2.21 -16.93
C THR A 308 9.16 1.45 -15.88
N LEU A 309 9.51 0.19 -16.16
CA LEU A 309 10.34 -0.63 -15.27
C LEU A 309 11.73 0.00 -15.07
N VAL A 310 12.40 0.43 -16.14
CA VAL A 310 13.71 1.10 -16.06
C VAL A 310 13.62 2.38 -15.22
N LEU A 311 12.60 3.22 -15.44
CA LEU A 311 12.40 4.45 -14.70
C LEU A 311 12.18 4.18 -13.19
N LEU A 312 11.33 3.21 -12.86
CA LEU A 312 11.07 2.83 -11.46
C LEU A 312 12.33 2.31 -10.76
N VAL A 313 13.15 1.50 -11.45
CA VAL A 313 14.42 1.00 -10.91
C VAL A 313 15.39 2.15 -10.67
N ILE A 314 15.54 3.09 -11.60
CA ILE A 314 16.43 4.25 -11.45
C ILE A 314 15.97 5.15 -10.28
N ILE A 315 14.67 5.44 -10.20
CA ILE A 315 14.10 6.28 -9.13
C ILE A 315 14.31 5.60 -7.77
N SER A 316 13.99 4.31 -7.67
CA SER A 316 14.12 3.57 -6.41
C SER A 316 15.59 3.42 -5.98
N ALA A 317 16.51 3.20 -6.92
CA ALA A 317 17.95 3.19 -6.67
C ALA A 317 18.46 4.57 -6.21
N GLY A 318 18.01 5.65 -6.85
CA GLY A 318 18.39 7.01 -6.48
C GLY A 318 17.89 7.39 -5.08
N LEU A 319 16.63 7.07 -4.76
CA LEU A 319 16.05 7.26 -3.43
C LEU A 319 16.78 6.43 -2.37
N ARG A 320 17.18 5.19 -2.70
CA ARG A 320 18.00 4.33 -1.82
C ARG A 320 19.33 4.98 -1.47
N VAL A 321 20.08 5.43 -2.48
CA VAL A 321 21.39 6.06 -2.29
C VAL A 321 21.26 7.38 -1.51
N TYR A 322 20.26 8.20 -1.85
CA TYR A 322 19.98 9.44 -1.14
C TYR A 322 19.68 9.21 0.33
N HIS A 323 18.86 8.19 0.62
CA HIS A 323 18.47 7.85 1.98
C HIS A 323 19.65 7.31 2.80
N SER A 324 20.44 6.38 2.26
CA SER A 324 21.68 5.90 2.88
C SER A 324 22.69 7.02 3.12
N TYR A 325 22.81 7.97 2.19
CA TYR A 325 23.66 9.15 2.36
C TYR A 325 23.18 10.03 3.51
N MET A 326 21.88 10.35 3.58
CA MET A 326 21.32 11.14 4.67
C MET A 326 21.52 10.49 6.03
N LEU A 327 21.31 9.17 6.12
CA LEU A 327 21.56 8.42 7.36
C LEU A 327 23.04 8.48 7.76
N SER A 328 23.96 8.27 6.82
CA SER A 328 25.41 8.32 7.10
C SER A 328 25.87 9.69 7.62
N LYS A 329 25.27 10.78 7.11
CA LYS A 329 25.56 12.15 7.56
C LYS A 329 25.10 12.39 9.00
N ILE A 330 23.99 11.80 9.40
CA ILE A 330 23.45 11.95 10.76
C ILE A 330 24.27 11.10 11.74
N THR A 331 24.58 9.85 11.39
CA THR A 331 25.36 8.93 12.23
C THR A 331 26.83 9.35 12.39
N SER A 332 27.44 10.00 11.38
CA SER A 332 28.83 10.47 11.44
C SER A 332 29.01 11.82 12.15
N SER A 333 27.91 12.53 12.46
CA SER A 333 28.00 13.79 13.19
C SER A 333 28.34 13.52 14.67
N SER A 334 29.43 14.10 15.16
CA SER A 334 29.95 13.91 16.53
C SER A 334 29.05 14.48 17.65
N ALA A 335 27.90 15.05 17.29
CA ALA A 335 26.89 15.59 18.20
C ALA A 335 25.56 14.80 18.08
N MET A 336 25.63 13.47 18.17
CA MET A 336 24.43 12.62 18.20
C MET A 336 23.62 12.92 19.46
N THR A 337 22.59 13.74 19.32
CA THR A 337 21.52 13.82 20.32
C THR A 337 20.52 12.71 20.07
N VAL A 338 19.89 12.21 21.12
CA VAL A 338 18.80 11.23 21.03
C VAL A 338 17.70 11.69 20.07
N LEU A 339 17.38 12.99 20.08
CA LEU A 339 16.39 13.60 19.20
C LEU A 339 16.79 13.49 17.71
N SER A 340 18.05 13.79 17.37
CA SER A 340 18.54 13.68 15.99
C SER A 340 18.51 12.24 15.47
N VAL A 341 18.75 11.25 16.35
CA VAL A 341 18.67 9.83 15.98
C VAL A 341 17.21 9.43 15.73
N GLN A 342 16.28 9.82 16.61
CA GLN A 342 14.85 9.53 16.44
C GLN A 342 14.29 10.13 15.14
N GLN A 343 14.67 11.36 14.79
CA GLN A 343 14.27 11.99 13.53
C GLN A 343 14.81 11.24 12.29
N ALA A 344 16.08 10.84 12.34
CA ALA A 344 16.71 10.07 11.27
C ALA A 344 16.03 8.72 11.07
N VAL A 345 15.81 7.99 12.16
CA VAL A 345 15.14 6.68 12.16
C VAL A 345 13.70 6.80 11.68
N ARG A 346 12.96 7.83 12.09
CA ARG A 346 11.59 8.08 11.62
C ARG A 346 11.54 8.26 10.11
N GLY A 347 12.34 9.18 9.58
CA GLY A 347 12.41 9.44 8.14
C GLY A 347 12.87 8.20 7.37
N ALA A 348 13.79 7.43 7.95
CA ALA A 348 14.29 6.19 7.38
C ALA A 348 13.29 5.07 7.31
N ALA A 349 12.60 4.78 8.41
CA ALA A 349 11.63 3.71 8.47
C ALA A 349 10.46 3.96 7.50
N VAL A 350 9.99 5.22 7.40
CA VAL A 350 8.92 5.57 6.46
C VAL A 350 9.40 5.55 5.01
N ALA A 351 10.61 6.07 4.72
CA ALA A 351 11.16 6.04 3.37
C ALA A 351 11.41 4.60 2.89
N SER A 352 11.92 3.74 3.79
CA SER A 352 12.08 2.31 3.58
C SER A 352 10.76 1.64 3.22
N ALA A 353 9.70 1.84 4.00
CA ALA A 353 8.40 1.23 3.72
C ALA A 353 7.85 1.65 2.34
N ASN A 354 8.06 2.90 1.94
CA ASN A 354 7.69 3.38 0.60
C ASN A 354 8.54 2.76 -0.51
N LEU A 355 9.84 2.57 -0.27
CA LEU A 355 10.74 1.88 -1.19
C LEU A 355 10.33 0.41 -1.35
N ASP A 356 10.01 -0.28 -0.27
CA ASP A 356 9.52 -1.66 -0.29
C ASP A 356 8.23 -1.79 -1.11
N ALA A 357 7.29 -0.85 -0.97
CA ALA A 357 6.11 -0.80 -1.81
C ALA A 357 6.48 -0.61 -3.30
N ALA A 358 7.44 0.26 -3.61
CA ALA A 358 7.93 0.45 -4.98
C ALA A 358 8.61 -0.82 -5.54
N PHE A 359 9.39 -1.55 -4.72
CA PHE A 359 9.97 -2.83 -5.11
C PHE A 359 8.92 -3.91 -5.32
N GLY A 360 7.83 -3.90 -4.55
CA GLY A 360 6.65 -4.74 -4.81
C GLY A 360 6.05 -4.49 -6.20
N VAL A 361 5.96 -3.22 -6.62
CA VAL A 361 5.49 -2.87 -7.98
C VAL A 361 6.49 -3.31 -9.05
N ILE A 362 7.79 -3.09 -8.83
CA ILE A 362 8.86 -3.55 -9.75
C ILE A 362 8.82 -5.07 -9.90
N ALA A 363 8.69 -5.80 -8.79
CA ALA A 363 8.54 -7.25 -8.75
C ALA A 363 7.33 -7.71 -9.56
N PHE A 364 6.18 -7.07 -9.36
CA PHE A 364 4.97 -7.36 -10.13
C PHE A 364 5.18 -7.13 -11.63
N LEU A 365 5.80 -6.01 -12.03
CA LEU A 365 6.10 -5.74 -13.43
C LEU A 365 7.09 -6.75 -14.03
N LEU A 366 8.12 -7.16 -13.28
CA LEU A 366 9.02 -8.24 -13.70
C LEU A 366 8.28 -9.56 -13.90
N TRP A 367 7.36 -9.91 -13.00
CA TRP A 367 6.49 -11.09 -13.17
C TRP A 367 5.59 -10.99 -14.40
N THR A 368 5.03 -9.81 -14.68
CA THR A 368 4.25 -9.61 -15.92
C THR A 368 5.13 -9.75 -17.17
N LYS A 369 6.41 -9.38 -17.10
CA LYS A 369 7.38 -9.63 -18.18
C LYS A 369 7.63 -11.12 -18.37
N SER A 370 7.65 -11.91 -17.29
CA SER A 370 7.79 -13.37 -17.37
C SER A 370 6.67 -14.03 -18.19
N LEU A 371 5.46 -13.45 -18.23
CA LEU A 371 4.36 -13.95 -19.06
C LEU A 371 4.71 -13.97 -20.56
N ARG A 372 5.66 -13.15 -21.01
CA ARG A 372 6.14 -13.16 -22.41
C ARG A 372 6.84 -14.48 -22.75
N TYR A 373 7.61 -15.04 -21.82
CA TYR A 373 8.28 -16.32 -22.02
C TYR A 373 7.28 -17.47 -21.97
N ILE A 374 6.25 -17.38 -21.12
CA ILE A 374 5.15 -18.36 -21.10
C ILE A 374 4.40 -18.41 -22.46
N MET A 375 4.46 -17.37 -23.30
CA MET A 375 3.89 -17.38 -24.67
C MET A 375 4.69 -18.22 -25.69
N LEU A 376 5.78 -18.87 -25.30
CA LEU A 376 6.50 -19.82 -26.15
C LEU A 376 5.59 -21.00 -26.53
N THR A 377 4.70 -21.42 -25.62
CA THR A 377 3.78 -22.52 -25.91
C THR A 377 2.69 -22.16 -26.91
N ARG A 378 2.35 -23.10 -27.80
CA ARG A 378 1.31 -22.88 -28.82
C ARG A 378 -0.07 -22.65 -28.20
N SER A 379 -0.36 -23.27 -27.07
CA SER A 379 -1.64 -23.13 -26.37
C SER A 379 -1.77 -21.75 -25.70
N THR A 380 -0.76 -21.32 -24.95
CA THR A 380 -0.77 -20.02 -24.26
C THR A 380 -0.70 -18.85 -25.24
N ARG A 381 0.04 -18.99 -26.33
CA ARG A 381 0.09 -17.97 -27.40
C ARG A 381 -1.30 -17.74 -28.01
N ARG A 382 -2.09 -18.80 -28.21
CA ARG A 382 -3.49 -18.66 -28.69
C ARG A 382 -4.35 -17.88 -27.72
N LEU A 383 -4.26 -18.20 -26.43
CA LEU A 383 -5.02 -17.54 -25.38
C LEU A 383 -4.65 -16.04 -25.29
N MET A 384 -3.36 -15.73 -25.25
CA MET A 384 -2.87 -14.35 -25.16
C MET A 384 -3.22 -13.53 -26.40
N THR A 385 -3.13 -14.13 -27.58
CA THR A 385 -3.52 -13.49 -28.85
C THR A 385 -5.03 -13.22 -28.88
N ALA A 386 -5.84 -14.17 -28.39
CA ALA A 386 -7.29 -13.99 -28.25
C ALA A 386 -7.63 -12.80 -27.34
N ILE A 387 -6.95 -12.70 -26.19
CA ILE A 387 -7.11 -11.60 -25.23
C ILE A 387 -6.67 -10.27 -25.86
N TYR A 388 -5.49 -10.21 -26.47
CA TYR A 388 -4.94 -8.99 -27.06
C TYR A 388 -5.84 -8.41 -28.14
N PHE A 389 -6.33 -9.24 -29.07
CA PHE A 389 -7.22 -8.77 -30.14
C PHE A 389 -8.57 -8.26 -29.64
N ASN A 390 -9.03 -8.75 -28.49
CA ASN A 390 -10.33 -8.37 -27.93
C ASN A 390 -10.23 -7.43 -26.73
N VAL A 391 -9.02 -6.95 -26.38
CA VAL A 391 -8.81 -6.08 -25.23
C VAL A 391 -9.66 -4.80 -25.29
N ARG A 392 -9.86 -4.23 -26.48
CA ARG A 392 -10.72 -3.04 -26.66
C ARG A 392 -12.19 -3.34 -26.35
N LYS A 393 -12.67 -4.53 -26.71
CA LYS A 393 -14.04 -4.97 -26.39
C LYS A 393 -14.20 -5.27 -24.91
N MET A 394 -13.21 -5.93 -24.31
CA MET A 394 -13.18 -6.20 -22.87
C MET A 394 -13.14 -4.89 -22.07
N LEU A 395 -12.35 -3.90 -22.50
CA LEU A 395 -12.29 -2.59 -21.87
C LEU A 395 -13.62 -1.83 -21.99
N SER A 396 -14.26 -1.87 -23.17
CA SER A 396 -15.58 -1.28 -23.37
C SER A 396 -16.63 -1.91 -22.45
N PHE A 397 -16.59 -3.23 -22.31
CA PHE A 397 -17.45 -3.95 -21.36
C PHE A 397 -17.12 -3.60 -19.90
N ALA A 398 -15.84 -3.49 -19.53
CA ALA A 398 -15.40 -3.12 -18.20
C ALA A 398 -15.89 -1.71 -17.80
N MET A 399 -15.95 -0.78 -18.75
CA MET A 399 -16.53 0.55 -18.53
C MET A 399 -18.03 0.47 -18.20
N ILE A 400 -18.80 -0.34 -18.95
CA ILE A 400 -20.23 -0.55 -18.69
C ILE A 400 -20.43 -1.24 -17.34
N ALA A 401 -19.65 -2.27 -17.03
CA ALA A 401 -19.72 -2.98 -15.75
C ALA A 401 -19.39 -2.07 -14.57
N THR A 402 -18.36 -1.22 -14.69
CA THR A 402 -18.00 -0.24 -13.65
C THR A 402 -19.12 0.75 -13.41
N LEU A 403 -19.77 1.25 -14.46
CA LEU A 403 -20.91 2.16 -14.34
C LEU A 403 -22.09 1.51 -13.58
N LEU A 404 -22.41 0.26 -13.91
CA LEU A 404 -23.46 -0.50 -13.24
C LEU A 404 -23.13 -0.77 -11.76
N ILE A 405 -21.89 -1.17 -11.47
CA ILE A 405 -21.40 -1.37 -10.10
C ILE A 405 -21.47 -0.05 -9.32
N TYR A 406 -21.06 1.07 -9.92
CA TYR A 406 -21.12 2.38 -9.29
C TYR A 406 -22.55 2.81 -8.97
N ALA A 407 -23.49 2.62 -9.90
CA ALA A 407 -24.91 2.92 -9.67
C ALA A 407 -25.49 2.09 -8.51
N CYS A 408 -25.15 0.80 -8.44
CA CYS A 408 -25.57 -0.06 -7.34
C CYS A 408 -24.87 0.32 -6.03
N SER A 409 -23.60 0.71 -6.07
CA SER A 409 -22.86 1.19 -4.91
C SER A 409 -23.50 2.43 -4.31
N LEU A 410 -23.93 3.37 -5.16
CA LEU A 410 -24.64 4.57 -4.73
C LEU A 410 -25.99 4.21 -4.09
N THR A 411 -26.71 3.26 -4.68
CA THR A 411 -27.99 2.78 -4.14
C THR A 411 -27.80 2.10 -2.77
N ALA A 412 -26.81 1.23 -2.62
CA ALA A 412 -26.50 0.58 -1.36
C ALA A 412 -26.05 1.55 -0.28
N PHE A 413 -25.20 2.53 -0.64
CA PHE A 413 -24.78 3.60 0.26
C PHE A 413 -25.98 4.38 0.80
N MET A 414 -26.92 4.75 -0.07
CA MET A 414 -28.12 5.49 0.34
C MET A 414 -29.12 4.65 1.15
N LEU A 415 -29.30 3.37 0.82
CA LEU A 415 -30.26 2.49 1.51
C LEU A 415 -29.73 1.94 2.83
N PHE A 416 -28.45 1.59 2.89
CA PHE A 416 -27.88 0.77 3.97
C PHE A 416 -26.66 1.40 4.65
N GLY A 417 -26.12 2.51 4.13
CA GLY A 417 -24.88 3.09 4.64
C GLY A 417 -24.95 3.60 6.08
N ALA A 418 -26.15 3.88 6.61
CA ALA A 418 -26.32 4.26 8.01
C ALA A 418 -26.21 3.07 8.98
N ASN A 419 -26.59 1.87 8.53
CA ASN A 419 -26.75 0.70 9.41
C ASN A 419 -25.64 -0.34 9.22
N LEU A 420 -25.01 -0.38 8.04
CA LEU A 420 -24.04 -1.41 7.68
C LEU A 420 -22.67 -0.77 7.38
N ASP A 421 -21.64 -1.19 8.13
CA ASP A 421 -20.25 -0.74 7.93
C ASP A 421 -19.74 -1.00 6.50
N GLN A 422 -20.18 -2.10 5.89
CA GLN A 422 -19.80 -2.47 4.52
C GLN A 422 -20.30 -1.47 3.46
N PHE A 423 -21.28 -0.63 3.81
CA PHE A 423 -21.91 0.34 2.91
C PHE A 423 -21.77 1.80 3.37
N GLN A 424 -20.97 2.09 4.40
CA GLN A 424 -20.81 3.44 4.97
C GLN A 424 -20.16 4.47 4.04
N SER A 425 -19.45 4.03 3.00
CA SER A 425 -18.93 4.93 1.96
C SER A 425 -19.15 4.32 0.59
N ILE A 426 -19.17 5.17 -0.45
CA ILE A 426 -19.34 4.72 -1.84
C ILE A 426 -18.22 3.74 -2.22
N ASN A 427 -16.98 3.99 -1.78
CA ASN A 427 -15.83 3.11 -2.05
C ASN A 427 -15.93 1.76 -1.32
N ARG A 428 -16.35 1.76 -0.05
CA ARG A 428 -16.63 0.51 0.69
C ARG A 428 -17.78 -0.25 0.05
N SER A 429 -18.86 0.42 -0.32
CA SER A 429 -20.01 -0.15 -1.01
C SER A 429 -19.61 -0.81 -2.33
N GLY A 430 -18.81 -0.13 -3.15
CA GLY A 430 -18.30 -0.68 -4.41
C GLY A 430 -17.40 -1.90 -4.19
N SER A 431 -16.50 -1.84 -3.20
CA SER A 431 -15.65 -2.98 -2.84
C SER A 431 -16.49 -4.19 -2.37
N THR A 432 -17.50 -3.96 -1.53
CA THR A 432 -18.43 -4.99 -1.06
C THR A 432 -19.22 -5.61 -2.21
N ILE A 433 -19.70 -4.81 -3.17
CA ILE A 433 -20.41 -5.32 -4.36
C ILE A 433 -19.47 -6.14 -5.25
N ILE A 434 -18.24 -5.68 -5.51
CA ILE A 434 -17.24 -6.42 -6.29
C ILE A 434 -16.92 -7.75 -5.61
N GLN A 435 -16.62 -7.75 -4.31
CA GLN A 435 -16.37 -8.98 -3.55
C GLN A 435 -17.59 -9.91 -3.57
N SER A 436 -18.80 -9.34 -3.49
CA SER A 436 -20.03 -10.09 -3.60
C SER A 436 -20.18 -10.73 -4.98
N ILE A 437 -19.80 -10.07 -6.08
CA ILE A 437 -19.80 -10.69 -7.42
C ILE A 437 -18.93 -11.96 -7.41
N PHE A 438 -17.74 -11.91 -6.81
CA PHE A 438 -16.80 -13.04 -6.72
C PHE A 438 -17.11 -14.09 -5.65
N GLY A 439 -18.19 -13.93 -4.88
CA GLY A 439 -18.69 -14.97 -3.97
C GLY A 439 -18.60 -14.68 -2.48
N ASN A 440 -18.28 -13.44 -2.07
CA ASN A 440 -18.35 -13.07 -0.66
C ASN A 440 -19.80 -13.17 -0.12
N LYS A 441 -19.95 -13.64 1.13
CA LYS A 441 -21.23 -13.97 1.76
C LYS A 441 -21.85 -12.76 2.47
N ILE A 442 -22.32 -11.76 1.71
CA ILE A 442 -23.02 -10.58 2.28
C ILE A 442 -24.52 -10.81 2.55
N PHE A 443 -25.09 -11.87 1.96
CA PHE A 443 -26.55 -12.10 1.98
C PHE A 443 -27.13 -12.19 3.39
N ALA A 444 -26.49 -12.97 4.27
CA ALA A 444 -26.99 -13.17 5.64
C ALA A 444 -27.04 -11.87 6.42
N VAL A 445 -25.98 -11.06 6.34
CA VAL A 445 -25.89 -9.75 7.00
C VAL A 445 -26.97 -8.80 6.47
N LEU A 446 -27.13 -8.75 5.15
CA LEU A 446 -28.07 -7.83 4.52
C LEU A 446 -29.53 -8.14 4.90
N VAL A 447 -29.91 -9.42 4.90
CA VAL A 447 -31.27 -9.84 5.25
C VAL A 447 -31.53 -9.71 6.75
N HIS A 448 -30.54 -9.99 7.60
CA HIS A 448 -30.68 -9.86 9.05
C HIS A 448 -30.95 -8.41 9.46
N GLU A 449 -30.20 -7.44 8.93
CA GLU A 449 -30.28 -6.04 9.36
C GLU A 449 -31.41 -5.25 8.70
N THR A 450 -31.82 -5.63 7.48
CA THR A 450 -32.75 -4.80 6.67
C THR A 450 -33.99 -5.55 6.22
N GLY A 451 -34.10 -6.84 6.53
CA GLY A 451 -35.24 -7.68 6.23
C GLY A 451 -35.51 -7.81 4.72
N SER A 452 -36.72 -7.43 4.32
CA SER A 452 -37.18 -7.54 2.93
C SER A 452 -36.46 -6.61 1.96
N GLY A 453 -36.02 -5.42 2.43
CA GLY A 453 -35.27 -4.47 1.60
C GLY A 453 -33.93 -5.04 1.16
N GLY A 454 -33.21 -5.68 2.08
CA GLY A 454 -31.96 -6.38 1.79
C GLY A 454 -32.14 -7.57 0.87
N PHE A 455 -33.20 -8.35 1.07
CA PHE A 455 -33.54 -9.46 0.19
C PHE A 455 -33.77 -8.99 -1.26
N LEU A 456 -34.60 -7.96 -1.45
CA LEU A 456 -34.89 -7.38 -2.77
C LEU A 456 -33.64 -6.79 -3.41
N TYR A 457 -32.83 -6.08 -2.63
CA TYR A 457 -31.58 -5.51 -3.14
C TYR A 457 -30.61 -6.61 -3.58
N TYR A 458 -30.42 -7.67 -2.79
CA TYR A 458 -29.50 -8.75 -3.12
C TYR A 458 -29.87 -9.43 -4.44
N PHE A 459 -31.12 -9.87 -4.59
CA PHE A 459 -31.56 -10.57 -5.80
C PHE A 459 -31.72 -9.62 -6.99
N GLY A 460 -32.27 -8.42 -6.77
CA GLY A 460 -32.53 -7.43 -7.81
C GLY A 460 -31.27 -6.78 -8.38
N THR A 461 -30.20 -6.67 -7.57
CA THR A 461 -28.95 -5.99 -7.98
C THR A 461 -27.75 -6.92 -7.99
N ILE A 462 -27.30 -7.41 -6.83
CA ILE A 462 -26.04 -8.17 -6.70
C ILE A 462 -26.09 -9.45 -7.52
N ALA A 463 -27.15 -10.26 -7.37
CA ALA A 463 -27.29 -11.51 -8.11
C ALA A 463 -27.45 -11.25 -9.62
N ALA A 464 -28.25 -10.25 -9.99
CA ALA A 464 -28.45 -9.86 -11.39
C ALA A 464 -27.15 -9.41 -12.06
N ILE A 465 -26.38 -8.53 -11.41
CA ILE A 465 -25.07 -8.08 -11.90
C ILE A 465 -24.09 -9.23 -11.96
N ARG A 466 -24.07 -10.12 -10.97
CA ARG A 466 -23.21 -11.31 -10.97
C ARG A 466 -23.49 -12.17 -12.21
N VAL A 467 -24.76 -12.48 -12.49
CA VAL A 467 -25.15 -13.26 -13.68
C VAL A 467 -24.80 -12.52 -14.97
N PHE A 468 -25.10 -11.22 -15.05
CA PHE A 468 -24.80 -10.37 -16.21
C PHE A 468 -23.29 -10.36 -16.52
N VAL A 469 -22.46 -10.10 -15.50
CA VAL A 469 -21.00 -10.01 -15.65
C VAL A 469 -20.43 -11.36 -16.09
N TYR A 470 -20.78 -12.46 -15.43
CA TYR A 470 -20.29 -13.78 -15.81
C TYR A 470 -20.75 -14.19 -17.21
N SER A 471 -22.01 -13.94 -17.56
CA SER A 471 -22.56 -14.32 -18.87
C SER A 471 -21.81 -13.61 -20.00
N ILE A 472 -21.55 -12.31 -19.86
CA ILE A 472 -20.84 -11.53 -20.89
C ILE A 472 -19.35 -11.87 -20.93
N LEU A 473 -18.69 -12.04 -19.77
CA LEU A 473 -17.29 -12.45 -19.74
C LEU A 473 -17.07 -13.80 -20.43
N VAL A 474 -17.93 -14.78 -20.16
CA VAL A 474 -17.89 -16.10 -20.82
C VAL A 474 -18.17 -15.96 -22.32
N ALA A 475 -19.17 -15.18 -22.72
CA ALA A 475 -19.50 -14.96 -24.13
C ALA A 475 -18.33 -14.32 -24.90
N ILE A 476 -17.71 -13.26 -24.34
CA ILE A 476 -16.54 -12.61 -24.93
C ILE A 476 -15.36 -13.58 -24.97
N GLY A 477 -15.15 -14.36 -23.91
CA GLY A 477 -14.08 -15.37 -23.86
C GLY A 477 -14.21 -16.41 -24.98
N ILE A 478 -15.42 -16.95 -25.18
CA ILE A 478 -15.69 -17.93 -26.24
C ILE A 478 -15.53 -17.32 -27.64
N ASP A 479 -16.07 -16.11 -27.88
CA ASP A 479 -15.91 -15.41 -29.17
C ASP A 479 -14.44 -15.11 -29.48
N SER A 480 -13.70 -14.66 -28.46
CA SER A 480 -12.27 -14.33 -28.57
C SER A 480 -11.44 -15.57 -28.91
N TYR A 481 -11.70 -16.68 -28.21
CA TYR A 481 -11.00 -17.94 -28.45
C TYR A 481 -11.29 -18.49 -29.86
N ARG A 482 -12.56 -18.50 -30.28
CA ARG A 482 -12.96 -18.94 -31.63
C ARG A 482 -12.26 -18.13 -32.72
N LYS A 483 -12.17 -16.81 -32.57
CA LYS A 483 -11.49 -15.92 -33.53
C LYS A 483 -9.99 -16.17 -33.59
N ALA A 484 -9.34 -16.43 -32.45
CA ALA A 484 -7.92 -16.77 -32.43
C ALA A 484 -7.63 -18.09 -33.17
N VAL A 485 -8.49 -19.11 -32.99
CA VAL A 485 -8.36 -20.39 -33.70
C VAL A 485 -8.57 -20.21 -35.21
N GLN A 486 -9.58 -19.43 -35.62
CA GLN A 486 -9.84 -19.14 -37.04
C GLN A 486 -8.71 -18.33 -37.69
N GLY A 487 -8.13 -17.36 -36.97
CA GLY A 487 -6.98 -16.58 -37.43
C GLY A 487 -5.77 -17.46 -37.73
N GLU A 488 -5.47 -18.44 -36.87
CA GLU A 488 -4.37 -19.39 -37.09
C GLU A 488 -4.63 -20.30 -38.30
N GLN A 489 -5.87 -20.78 -38.47
CA GLN A 489 -6.22 -21.61 -39.64
C GLN A 489 -6.11 -20.81 -40.95
N THR A 490 -6.52 -19.55 -40.94
CA THR A 490 -6.45 -18.67 -42.12
C THR A 490 -5.01 -18.33 -42.47
N ALA A 491 -4.15 -18.11 -41.48
CA ALA A 491 -2.71 -17.89 -41.70
C ALA A 491 -1.98 -19.13 -42.29
N LYS A 492 -2.48 -20.35 -42.05
CA LYS A 492 -1.90 -21.58 -42.62
C LYS A 492 -2.32 -21.88 -44.05
N LYS A 493 -3.47 -21.36 -44.51
CA LYS A 493 -3.99 -21.58 -45.87
C LYS A 493 -3.01 -21.16 -46.98
N PRO A 494 -2.39 -19.97 -46.98
CA PRO A 494 -1.47 -19.57 -48.06
C PRO A 494 -0.19 -20.41 -48.10
N LEU A 495 0.31 -20.86 -46.94
CA LEU A 495 1.46 -21.77 -46.89
C LEU A 495 1.12 -23.15 -47.45
N LEU A 496 -0.07 -23.67 -47.12
CA LEU A 496 -0.57 -24.93 -47.66
C LEU A 496 -0.80 -24.86 -49.18
N GLU A 497 -1.32 -23.74 -49.68
CA GLU A 497 -1.47 -23.50 -51.12
C GLU A 497 -0.13 -23.39 -51.84
N LEU A 498 0.87 -22.74 -51.22
CA LEU A 498 2.23 -22.67 -51.76
C LEU A 498 2.88 -24.06 -51.84
N ILE A 499 2.77 -24.86 -50.78
CA ILE A 499 3.30 -26.24 -50.74
C ILE A 499 2.59 -27.12 -51.78
N ARG A 500 1.27 -26.96 -51.93
CA ARG A 500 0.47 -27.71 -52.91
C ARG A 500 0.84 -27.32 -54.35
N GLY A 501 1.08 -26.05 -54.61
CA GLY A 501 1.56 -25.55 -55.91
C GLY A 501 2.92 -26.12 -56.28
N GLU A 502 3.86 -26.14 -55.33
CA GLU A 502 5.21 -26.65 -55.56
C GLU A 502 5.24 -28.18 -55.73
N LEU A 503 4.42 -28.92 -54.97
CA LEU A 503 4.22 -30.36 -55.16
C LEU A 503 3.62 -30.69 -56.53
N ALA A 504 2.61 -29.92 -56.97
CA ALA A 504 1.98 -30.11 -58.28
C ALA A 504 2.95 -29.79 -59.43
N ARG A 505 3.83 -28.78 -59.24
CA ARG A 505 4.89 -28.46 -60.20
C ARG A 505 5.90 -29.60 -60.31
N ARG A 506 6.43 -30.11 -59.20
CA ARG A 506 7.39 -31.23 -59.20
C ARG A 506 6.77 -32.52 -59.74
N HIS A 507 5.50 -32.78 -59.47
CA HIS A 507 4.83 -33.95 -60.02
C HIS A 507 4.73 -33.89 -61.56
N ARG A 508 4.52 -32.70 -62.13
CA ARG A 508 4.57 -32.50 -63.59
C ARG A 508 5.98 -32.71 -64.16
N GLU A 509 7.00 -32.21 -63.48
CA GLU A 509 8.42 -32.40 -63.87
C GLU A 509 8.87 -33.87 -63.83
N TYR A 510 8.20 -34.75 -63.05
CA TYR A 510 8.47 -36.19 -63.00
C TYR A 510 7.71 -37.02 -64.04
N MET A 511 6.64 -36.48 -64.63
CA MET A 511 5.78 -37.17 -65.60
C MET A 511 6.14 -36.85 -67.06
N THR A 512 7.00 -35.84 -67.26
CA THR A 512 7.73 -35.55 -68.51
C THR A 512 9.12 -36.15 -68.43
#